data_AF-A0A7Z7J070-F1
#
_entry.id   AF-A0A7Z7J070-F1
#
_cell.length_a   1.000
_cell.length_b   1.000
_cell.length_c   1.000
_cell.angle_alpha   90.00
_cell.angle_beta   90.00
_cell.angle_gamma   90.00
#
_symmetry.space_group_name_H-M   'P 1'
#
loop_
_entity.id
_entity.type
_entity.pdbx_description
1 polymer ?
#
loop_
_entity_poly.entity_id
_entity_poly.type
_entity_poly.pdbx_seq_one_letter_code
_entity_poly.pdbx_strand_id
1 'polypeptide(L)'
;MSRDPVAYGSYRELVATPEDHVAFLRVVAEHINGDDDATMLYRRLGAAVKVAGKPFSQASHMLALEDVSAEWDIETIPDATQLELIQLSRAIHDADPGYNVPFFTVGMEYMRRQLHERGIDADRHAGPVAGLEP
;
A
#
# COMPACT_ATOMS: atom_id res chain seq x y z
N MET A 1 7.27 -13.39 18.99
CA MET A 1 6.94 -14.52 18.09
C MET A 1 7.45 -14.15 16.72
N SER A 2 8.43 -14.87 16.18
CA SER A 2 8.91 -14.63 14.81
C SER A 2 7.83 -15.16 13.86
N ARG A 3 7.06 -14.28 13.23
CA ARG A 3 6.24 -14.66 12.07
C ARG A 3 7.20 -14.94 10.93
N ASP A 4 7.01 -16.06 10.23
CA ASP A 4 7.77 -16.34 9.02
C ASP A 4 7.56 -15.20 8.01
N PRO A 5 8.58 -14.82 7.22
CA PRO A 5 8.45 -13.78 6.22
C PRO A 5 7.36 -14.13 5.20
N VAL A 6 6.49 -13.17 4.88
CA VAL A 6 5.53 -13.29 3.79
C VAL A 6 6.30 -13.40 2.48
N ALA A 7 5.95 -14.36 1.63
CA ALA A 7 6.69 -14.66 0.42
C ALA A 7 5.82 -14.50 -0.83
N TYR A 8 6.36 -13.80 -1.82
CA TYR A 8 5.75 -13.57 -3.13
C TYR A 8 6.69 -14.03 -4.25
N GLY A 9 6.11 -14.45 -5.37
CA GLY A 9 6.86 -14.93 -6.53
C GLY A 9 7.52 -13.80 -7.31
N SER A 10 6.88 -12.63 -7.41
CA SER A 10 7.42 -11.48 -8.15
C SER A 10 6.86 -10.14 -7.67
N TYR A 11 7.50 -9.03 -8.04
CA TYR A 11 6.93 -7.71 -7.79
C TYR A 11 5.67 -7.45 -8.61
N ARG A 12 5.56 -8.04 -9.82
CA ARG A 12 4.37 -7.92 -10.67
C ARG A 12 3.14 -8.54 -10.01
N GLU A 13 3.31 -9.64 -9.28
CA GLU A 13 2.23 -10.27 -8.50
C GLU A 13 1.64 -9.33 -7.43
N LEU A 14 2.49 -8.52 -6.79
CA LEU A 14 2.05 -7.57 -5.75
C LEU A 14 1.13 -6.46 -6.28
N VAL A 15 1.12 -6.23 -7.59
CA VAL A 15 0.45 -5.09 -8.23
C VAL A 15 -0.38 -5.52 -9.43
N ALA A 16 -0.60 -6.82 -9.63
CA ALA A 16 -1.25 -7.36 -10.83
C ALA A 16 -2.67 -6.81 -11.00
N THR A 17 -3.37 -6.63 -9.89
CA THR A 17 -4.67 -5.96 -9.81
C THR A 17 -4.68 -4.93 -8.68
N PRO A 18 -5.63 -3.98 -8.69
CA PRO A 18 -5.85 -3.09 -7.56
C PRO A 18 -6.06 -3.84 -6.23
N GLU A 19 -6.78 -4.96 -6.26
CA GLU A 19 -7.03 -5.82 -5.09
C GLU A 19 -5.75 -6.48 -4.58
N ASP A 20 -4.90 -6.99 -5.47
CA ASP A 20 -3.60 -7.55 -5.09
C ASP A 20 -2.72 -6.49 -4.45
N HIS A 21 -2.75 -5.27 -5.00
CA HIS A 21 -2.00 -4.15 -4.43
C HIS A 21 -2.52 -3.73 -3.07
N VAL A 22 -3.84 -3.60 -2.89
CA VAL A 22 -4.44 -3.34 -1.57
C VAL A 22 -4.06 -4.43 -0.57
N ALA A 23 -4.12 -5.71 -0.97
CA ALA A 23 -3.72 -6.82 -0.11
C ALA A 23 -2.25 -6.69 0.32
N PHE A 24 -1.35 -6.30 -0.59
CA PHE A 24 0.04 -6.05 -0.27
C PHE A 24 0.24 -4.81 0.63
N LEU A 25 -0.45 -3.70 0.36
CA LEU A 25 -0.34 -2.49 1.17
C LEU A 25 -0.85 -2.69 2.61
N ARG A 26 -1.82 -3.58 2.83
CA ARG A 26 -2.22 -4.01 4.19
C ARG A 26 -1.06 -4.66 4.93
N VAL A 27 -0.30 -5.55 4.27
CA VAL A 27 0.91 -6.15 4.85
C VAL A 27 1.93 -5.06 5.20
N VAL A 28 2.14 -4.09 4.31
CA VAL A 28 3.03 -2.94 4.60
C VAL A 28 2.54 -2.15 5.81
N ALA A 29 1.22 -1.90 5.91
CA ALA A 29 0.61 -1.13 6.97
C ALA A 29 0.77 -1.77 8.36
N GLU A 30 0.78 -3.10 8.45
CA GLU A 30 1.10 -3.83 9.69
C GLU A 30 2.51 -3.51 10.24
N HIS A 31 3.41 -3.00 9.39
CA HIS A 31 4.79 -2.65 9.75
C HIS A 31 5.06 -1.15 9.90
N ILE A 32 4.04 -0.30 9.71
CA ILE A 32 4.16 1.16 9.91
C ILE A 32 4.48 1.45 11.38
N ASN A 33 3.70 0.89 12.30
CA ASN A 33 3.87 1.05 13.74
C ASN A 33 4.60 -0.17 14.31
N GLY A 34 5.94 -0.13 14.25
CA GLY A 34 6.79 -1.14 14.88
C GLY A 34 7.42 -0.59 16.17
N ASP A 35 7.32 -1.35 17.26
CA ASP A 35 8.03 -1.09 18.54
C ASP A 35 9.53 -1.45 18.49
N ASP A 36 10.01 -1.98 17.36
CA ASP A 36 11.38 -2.49 17.22
C ASP A 36 12.42 -1.39 16.92
N ASP A 37 13.65 -1.60 17.41
CA ASP A 37 14.86 -0.78 17.20
C ASP A 37 15.21 -0.49 15.72
N ALA A 38 14.56 -1.17 14.77
CA ALA A 38 14.60 -0.84 13.36
C ALA A 38 13.71 0.39 13.11
N THR A 39 14.27 1.58 13.31
CA THR A 39 13.58 2.88 13.15
C THR A 39 12.98 3.14 11.77
N MET A 40 13.38 2.39 10.73
CA MET A 40 12.98 2.65 9.35
C MET A 40 12.12 1.53 8.76
N LEU A 41 10.98 1.89 8.16
CA LEU A 41 10.01 0.97 7.55
C LEU A 41 10.65 0.00 6.55
N TYR A 42 11.55 0.48 5.67
CA TYR A 42 12.22 -0.37 4.69
C TYR A 42 13.00 -1.54 5.31
N ARG A 43 13.59 -1.37 6.50
CA ARG A 43 14.33 -2.44 7.19
C ARG A 43 13.37 -3.50 7.72
N ARG A 44 12.25 -3.06 8.31
CA ARG A 44 11.20 -3.96 8.81
C ARG A 44 10.62 -4.80 7.67
N LEU A 45 10.30 -4.15 6.54
CA LEU A 45 9.83 -4.86 5.34
C LEU A 45 10.88 -5.80 4.75
N GLY A 46 12.16 -5.40 4.73
CA GLY A 46 13.25 -6.28 4.26
C GLY A 46 13.42 -7.54 5.10
N ALA A 47 13.08 -7.51 6.39
CA ALA A 47 13.07 -8.68 7.26
C ALA A 47 11.78 -9.50 7.16
N ALA A 48 10.64 -8.84 6.97
CA ALA A 48 9.31 -9.45 7.03
C ALA A 48 8.76 -9.94 5.69
N VAL A 49 9.29 -9.45 4.56
CA VAL A 49 8.77 -9.76 3.22
C VAL A 49 9.89 -10.24 2.31
N LYS A 50 9.62 -11.32 1.59
CA LYS A 50 10.48 -11.84 0.51
C LYS A 50 9.75 -11.80 -0.82
N VAL A 51 10.45 -11.35 -1.86
CA VAL A 51 9.97 -11.36 -3.25
C VAL A 51 10.99 -12.09 -4.10
N ALA A 52 10.56 -13.14 -4.81
CA ALA A 52 11.45 -14.03 -5.56
C ALA A 52 12.62 -14.57 -4.69
N GLY A 53 12.34 -14.89 -3.42
CA GLY A 53 13.31 -15.39 -2.45
C GLY A 53 14.29 -14.36 -1.88
N LYS A 54 14.20 -13.08 -2.29
CA LYS A 54 15.07 -11.99 -1.81
C LYS A 54 14.33 -11.06 -0.85
N PRO A 55 15.03 -10.38 0.08
CA PRO A 55 14.45 -9.32 0.89
C PRO A 55 13.70 -8.28 0.03
N PHE A 56 12.58 -7.78 0.55
CA PHE A 56 11.79 -6.76 -0.11
C PHE A 56 12.58 -5.47 -0.43
N SER A 57 12.28 -4.87 -1.57
CA SER A 57 12.82 -3.61 -2.05
C SER A 57 11.68 -2.66 -2.42
N GLN A 58 11.57 -1.54 -1.70
CA GLN A 58 10.61 -0.48 -2.00
C GLN A 58 10.77 0.03 -3.44
N ALA A 59 12.00 0.24 -3.90
CA ALA A 59 12.26 0.74 -5.25
C ALA A 59 11.77 -0.25 -6.33
N SER A 60 11.97 -1.55 -6.12
CA SER A 60 11.51 -2.58 -7.07
C SER A 60 9.99 -2.71 -7.08
N HIS A 61 9.33 -2.50 -5.94
CA HIS A 61 7.87 -2.42 -5.88
C HIS A 61 7.34 -1.18 -6.60
N MET A 62 7.95 0.00 -6.41
CA MET A 62 7.51 1.23 -7.09
C MET A 62 7.66 1.16 -8.60
N LEU A 63 8.76 0.59 -9.11
CA LEU A 63 8.93 0.38 -10.54
C LEU A 63 7.89 -0.60 -11.12
N ALA A 64 7.57 -1.67 -10.40
CA ALA A 64 6.53 -2.60 -10.82
C ALA A 64 5.15 -1.95 -10.78
N LEU A 65 4.86 -1.14 -9.76
CA LEU A 65 3.60 -0.43 -9.63
C LEU A 65 3.38 0.55 -10.78
N GLU A 66 4.38 1.35 -11.13
CA GLU A 66 4.29 2.31 -12.25
C GLU A 66 4.03 1.61 -13.58
N ASP A 67 4.72 0.49 -13.84
CA ASP A 67 4.56 -0.31 -15.05
C ASP A 67 3.17 -0.96 -15.14
N VAL A 68 2.72 -1.58 -14.05
CA VAL A 68 1.51 -2.41 -14.06
C VAL A 68 0.23 -1.61 -13.82
N SER A 69 0.26 -0.56 -12.99
CA SER A 69 -0.93 0.25 -12.71
C SER A 69 -1.46 1.00 -13.93
N ALA A 70 -0.61 1.25 -14.93
CA ALA A 70 -1.03 1.78 -16.22
C ALA A 70 -1.98 0.84 -16.99
N GLU A 71 -1.95 -0.46 -16.69
CA GLU A 71 -2.80 -1.49 -17.30
C GLU A 71 -4.13 -1.67 -16.55
N TRP A 72 -4.30 -1.06 -15.36
CA TRP A 72 -5.54 -1.19 -14.59
C TRP A 72 -6.69 -0.46 -15.28
N ASP A 73 -7.85 -1.11 -15.34
CA ASP A 73 -9.09 -0.47 -15.76
C ASP A 73 -9.67 0.34 -14.58
N ILE A 74 -9.15 1.56 -14.42
CA ILE A 74 -9.45 2.43 -13.29
C ILE A 74 -10.95 2.75 -13.18
N GLU A 75 -11.70 2.70 -14.29
CA GLU A 75 -13.13 3.02 -14.29
C GLU A 75 -14.01 1.92 -13.69
N THR A 76 -13.49 0.69 -13.63
CA THR A 76 -14.22 -0.48 -13.12
C THR A 76 -13.79 -0.90 -11.72
N ILE A 77 -12.76 -0.25 -11.15
CA ILE A 77 -12.31 -0.51 -9.77
C ILE A 77 -13.44 -0.14 -8.80
N PRO A 78 -13.86 -1.07 -7.91
CA PRO A 78 -14.87 -0.77 -6.89
C PRO A 78 -14.47 0.39 -5.97
N ASP A 79 -15.43 1.25 -5.60
CA ASP A 79 -15.19 2.39 -4.71
C ASP A 79 -14.45 2.01 -3.41
N ALA A 80 -14.79 0.85 -2.84
CA ALA A 80 -14.15 0.35 -1.64
C ALA A 80 -12.65 0.06 -1.85
N THR A 81 -12.29 -0.56 -2.98
CA THR A 81 -10.89 -0.81 -3.37
C THR A 81 -10.15 0.51 -3.62
N GLN A 82 -10.77 1.46 -4.33
CA GLN A 82 -10.19 2.79 -4.58
C GLN A 82 -9.90 3.53 -3.26
N LEU A 83 -10.90 3.57 -2.38
CA LEU A 83 -10.82 4.27 -1.10
C LEU A 83 -9.70 3.70 -0.24
N GLU A 84 -9.65 2.37 -0.11
CA GLU A 84 -8.65 1.71 0.70
C GLU A 84 -7.25 1.84 0.12
N LEU A 85 -7.10 1.74 -1.21
CA LEU A 85 -5.84 1.98 -1.90
C LEU A 85 -5.31 3.38 -1.61
N ILE A 86 -6.15 4.41 -1.69
CA ILE A 86 -5.78 5.80 -1.38
C ILE A 86 -5.37 5.95 0.09
N GLN A 87 -6.17 5.41 1.02
CA GLN A 87 -5.93 5.53 2.45
C GLN A 87 -4.65 4.83 2.91
N LEU A 88 -4.42 3.59 2.46
CA LEU A 88 -3.21 2.83 2.76
C LEU A 88 -1.97 3.50 2.15
N SER A 89 -2.06 3.91 0.88
CA SER A 89 -0.95 4.59 0.18
C SER A 89 -0.53 5.86 0.91
N ARG A 90 -1.51 6.63 1.41
CA ARG A 90 -1.25 7.83 2.19
C ARG A 90 -0.63 7.50 3.56
N ALA A 91 -1.20 6.56 4.31
CA ALA A 91 -0.67 6.17 5.62
C ALA A 91 0.78 5.67 5.53
N ILE A 92 1.10 4.90 4.49
CA ILE A 92 2.47 4.42 4.21
C ILE A 92 3.40 5.58 3.90
N HIS A 93 2.97 6.51 3.05
CA HIS A 93 3.77 7.70 2.70
C HIS A 93 3.99 8.63 3.91
N ASP A 94 2.98 8.82 4.75
CA ASP A 94 3.08 9.62 5.98
C ASP A 94 4.08 8.99 6.97
N ALA A 95 4.18 7.65 6.99
CA ALA A 95 5.12 6.91 7.82
C ALA A 95 6.55 6.85 7.25
N ASP A 96 6.69 6.79 5.92
CA ASP A 96 7.95 6.78 5.19
C ASP A 96 7.81 7.63 3.92
N PRO A 97 8.18 8.93 3.94
CA PRO A 97 8.05 9.80 2.78
C PRO A 97 8.81 9.34 1.53
N GLY A 98 9.82 8.48 1.70
CA GLY A 98 10.52 7.84 0.58
C GLY A 98 9.69 6.79 -0.15
N TYR A 99 8.65 6.24 0.50
CA TYR A 99 7.75 5.25 -0.05
C TYR A 99 6.50 5.90 -0.65
N ASN A 100 6.69 6.59 -1.78
CA ASN A 100 5.65 7.42 -2.40
C ASN A 100 4.68 6.63 -3.32
N VAL A 101 3.94 5.68 -2.74
CA VAL A 101 2.94 4.87 -3.45
C VAL A 101 1.96 5.71 -4.28
N PRO A 102 1.41 6.85 -3.78
CA PRO A 102 0.50 7.67 -4.57
C PRO A 102 1.08 8.18 -5.88
N PHE A 103 2.36 8.59 -5.88
CA PHE A 103 3.03 9.10 -7.08
C PHE A 103 3.25 8.03 -8.14
N PHE A 104 3.60 6.80 -7.73
CA PHE A 104 3.87 5.69 -8.65
C PHE A 104 2.61 4.94 -9.10
N THR A 105 1.43 5.29 -8.58
CA THR A 105 0.16 4.68 -9.01
C THR A 105 -0.48 5.50 -10.12
N VAL A 106 -0.46 4.97 -11.35
CA VAL A 106 -1.17 5.59 -12.48
C VAL A 106 -2.67 5.65 -12.17
N GLY A 107 -3.28 6.82 -12.37
CA GLY A 107 -4.71 7.01 -12.11
C GLY A 107 -5.10 7.35 -10.68
N MET A 108 -4.14 7.49 -9.74
CA MET A 108 -4.43 7.83 -8.34
C MET A 108 -5.30 9.08 -8.18
N GLU A 109 -4.95 10.17 -8.87
CA GLU A 109 -5.74 11.42 -8.84
C GLU A 109 -7.12 11.27 -9.50
N TYR A 110 -7.23 10.40 -10.49
CA TYR A 110 -8.51 10.10 -11.13
C TYR A 110 -9.46 9.36 -10.19
N MET A 111 -8.96 8.33 -9.48
CA MET A 111 -9.71 7.62 -8.44
C MET A 111 -10.17 8.57 -7.32
N ARG A 112 -9.27 9.44 -6.83
CA ARG A 112 -9.61 10.47 -5.84
C ARG A 112 -10.77 11.35 -6.31
N ARG A 113 -10.69 11.84 -7.56
CA ARG A 113 -11.75 12.66 -8.14
C ARG A 113 -13.07 11.90 -8.27
N GLN A 114 -13.05 10.65 -8.73
CA GLN A 114 -14.27 9.85 -8.84
C GLN A 114 -14.97 9.65 -7.49
N LEU A 115 -14.20 9.33 -6.44
CA LEU A 115 -14.76 9.19 -5.09
C LEU A 115 -15.34 10.52 -4.59
N HIS A 116 -14.62 11.63 -4.82
CA HIS A 116 -15.11 12.96 -4.45
C HIS A 116 -16.43 13.31 -5.15
N GLU A 117 -16.56 13.03 -6.46
CA GLU A 117 -17.79 13.23 -7.23
C GLU A 117 -18.95 12.38 -6.71
N ARG A 118 -18.67 11.23 -6.09
CA ARG A 118 -19.64 10.35 -5.42
C ARG A 118 -19.92 10.77 -3.96
N GLY A 119 -19.29 11.83 -3.47
CA GLY A 119 -19.44 12.33 -2.09
C GLY A 119 -18.66 11.53 -1.05
N ILE A 120 -17.67 10.73 -1.48
CA ILE A 120 -16.79 9.96 -0.61
C ILE A 120 -15.50 10.74 -0.40
N ASP A 121 -15.21 11.09 0.84
CA ASP A 121 -13.97 11.76 1.22
C ASP A 121 -12.85 10.73 1.43
N ALA A 122 -11.98 10.58 0.42
CA ALA A 122 -10.85 9.67 0.46
C ALA A 122 -9.67 10.20 1.30
N ASP A 123 -9.63 11.50 1.57
CA ASP A 123 -8.56 12.16 2.34
C ASP A 123 -8.87 12.22 3.83
N ARG A 124 -10.13 11.97 4.22
CA ARG A 124 -10.50 11.75 5.61
C ARG A 124 -9.69 10.57 6.15
N HIS A 125 -8.80 10.85 7.10
CA HIS A 125 -8.23 9.79 7.92
C HIS A 125 -9.39 9.00 8.52
N ALA A 126 -9.41 7.69 8.30
CA ALA A 126 -10.14 6.81 9.20
C ALA A 126 -9.57 7.14 10.59
N GLY A 127 -10.35 7.85 11.40
CA GLY A 127 -9.99 8.09 12.79
C GLY A 127 -9.74 6.73 13.48
N PRO A 128 -9.14 6.72 14.68
CA PRO A 128 -8.99 5.49 15.43
C PRO A 128 -10.36 4.80 15.45
N VAL A 129 -10.37 3.51 15.07
CA VAL A 129 -11.56 2.67 15.13
C VAL A 129 -12.18 2.91 16.50
N ALA A 130 -13.39 3.47 16.53
CA ALA A 130 -14.08 3.75 17.78
C ALA A 130 -14.21 2.42 18.54
N GLY A 131 -13.41 2.24 19.59
CA GLY A 131 -13.40 0.97 20.33
C GLY A 131 -12.17 0.64 21.16
N LEU A 132 -11.08 1.41 21.10
CA LEU A 132 -9.96 1.24 22.05
C LEU A 132 -9.73 2.57 22.78
N GLU A 133 -10.42 2.71 23.90
CA GLU A 133 -10.10 3.70 24.93
C GLU A 133 -8.88 3.23 25.75
N PRO A 134 -8.13 4.17 26.36
CA PRO A 134 -6.90 3.91 27.12
C PRO A 134 -7.08 3.04 28.36
#